data_AF-A0A1H7Y2W1-F1
#
_entry.id   AF-A0A1H7Y2W1-F1
#
_cell.length_a   1.000
_cell.length_b   1.000
_cell.length_c   1.000
_cell.angle_alpha   90.00
_cell.angle_beta   90.00
_cell.angle_gamma   90.00
#
_symmetry.space_group_name_H-M   'P 1'
#
loop_
_entity.id
_entity.type
_entity.pdbx_description
1 polymer ?
#
loop_
_entity_poly.entity_id
_entity_poly.type
_entity_poly.pdbx_seq_one_letter_code
_entity_poly.pdbx_strand_id
1 'polypeptide(L)' 'MELFHNLATGFGVAFTFTNLLYCLIGCILGTLIGVLPGIGPVATIAMLLPATYALPPVSA' A
#
# COMPACT_ATOMS: atom_id res chain seq x y z
N MET A 1 -20.92 1.43 -20.46
CA MET A 1 -19.91 0.45 -20.94
C MET A 1 -18.48 0.87 -20.58
N GLU A 2 -18.12 2.14 -20.79
CA GLU A 2 -16.77 2.66 -20.51
C GLU A 2 -16.36 2.57 -19.01
N LEU A 3 -17.27 2.84 -18.08
CA LEU A 3 -17.02 2.73 -16.64
C LEU A 3 -16.62 1.31 -16.22
N PHE A 4 -17.30 0.29 -16.76
CA PHE A 4 -16.97 -1.12 -16.48
C PHE A 4 -15.60 -1.50 -17.06
N HIS A 5 -15.22 -0.94 -18.20
CA HIS A 5 -13.91 -1.15 -18.80
C HIS A 5 -12.79 -0.54 -17.93
N ASN A 6 -12.98 0.69 -17.44
CA ASN A 6 -12.02 1.33 -16.54
C ASN A 6 -11.86 0.58 -15.21
N LEU A 7 -12.96 0.09 -14.62
CA LEU A 7 -12.90 -0.76 -13.42
C LEU A 7 -12.16 -2.07 -13.68
N ALA A 8 -12.46 -2.76 -14.80
CA ALA A 8 -11.80 -4.00 -15.16
C ALA A 8 -10.28 -3.82 -15.32
N THR A 9 -9.85 -2.72 -15.95
CA THR A 9 -8.43 -2.37 -16.07
C THR A 9 -7.79 -2.10 -14.70
N GLY A 10 -8.46 -1.34 -13.82
CA GLY A 10 -7.96 -1.06 -12.46
C GLY A 10 -7.80 -2.33 -11.61
N PHE A 11 -8.80 -3.22 -11.63
CA PHE A 11 -8.69 -4.52 -10.98
C PHE A 11 -7.59 -5.39 -11.58
N GLY A 12 -7.41 -5.37 -12.90
CA GLY A 12 -6.31 -6.07 -13.57
C GLY A 12 -4.94 -5.66 -13.05
N VAL A 13 -4.72 -4.36 -12.82
CA VAL A 13 -3.48 -3.83 -12.23
C VAL A 13 -3.37 -4.19 -10.74
N ALA A 14 -4.45 -4.06 -9.98
CA ALA A 14 -4.47 -4.37 -8.55
C ALA A 14 -4.17 -5.86 -8.25
N PHE A 15 -4.68 -6.78 -9.08
CA PHE A 15 -4.44 -8.23 -8.95
C PHE A 15 -3.10 -8.70 -9.52
N THR A 16 -2.22 -7.81 -9.97
CA THR A 16 -0.86 -8.21 -10.36
C THR A 16 -0.08 -8.74 -9.16
N PHE A 17 0.70 -9.80 -9.37
CA PHE A 17 1.47 -10.44 -8.31
C PHE A 17 2.42 -9.46 -7.59
N THR A 18 3.03 -8.54 -8.35
CA THR A 18 3.89 -7.48 -7.83
C THR A 18 3.14 -6.56 -6.85
N ASN A 19 1.96 -6.08 -7.22
CA ASN A 19 1.18 -5.16 -6.36
C ASN A 19 0.64 -5.87 -5.12
N LEU A 20 0.24 -7.14 -5.24
CA LEU A 20 -0.17 -7.95 -4.10
C LEU A 20 0.99 -8.19 -3.11
N LEU A 21 2.21 -8.44 -3.60
CA LEU A 21 3.39 -8.58 -2.74
C LEU A 21 3.72 -7.26 -2.03
N TYR A 22 3.70 -6.13 -2.74
CA TYR A 22 3.90 -4.82 -2.13
C TYR A 22 2.83 -4.52 -1.07
N CYS A 23 1.57 -4.83 -1.34
CA CYS A 23 0.47 -4.68 -0.38
C CYS A 23 0.69 -5.55 0.86
N LEU A 24 1.06 -6.82 0.68
CA LEU A 24 1.34 -7.74 1.80
C LEU A 24 2.50 -7.23 2.66
N ILE A 25 3.61 -6.83 2.05
CA ILE A 25 4.79 -6.31 2.75
C ILE A 25 4.43 -5.00 3.47
N GLY A 26 3.70 -4.10 2.81
CA GLY A 26 3.23 -2.84 3.41
C GLY A 26 2.34 -3.07 4.61
N CYS A 27 1.38 -4.00 4.54
CA CYS A 27 0.53 -4.37 5.68
C CYS A 27 1.32 -4.98 6.83
N ILE A 28 2.29 -5.84 6.56
CA ILE A 28 3.14 -6.44 7.60
C ILE A 28 3.98 -5.36 8.28
N LEU A 29 4.67 -4.51 7.51
CA LEU A 29 5.48 -3.42 8.05
C LEU A 29 4.64 -2.42 8.84
N GLY A 30 3.47 -2.02 8.32
CA GLY A 30 2.56 -1.12 9.00
C GLY A 30 2.03 -1.69 10.31
N THR A 31 1.72 -2.99 10.34
CA THR A 31 1.27 -3.68 11.56
C THR A 31 2.41 -3.79 12.59
N LEU A 32 3.62 -4.15 12.14
CA LEU A 32 4.80 -4.25 13.00
C LEU A 32 5.18 -2.91 13.62
N ILE A 33 5.12 -1.82 12.85
CA ILE A 33 5.41 -0.47 13.37
C ILE A 33 4.25 0.01 14.25
N GLY A 34 2.99 -0.26 13.86
CA GLY A 34 1.80 0.18 14.56
C GLY A 34 1.57 -0.49 15.92
N VAL A 35 2.05 -1.72 16.13
CA VAL A 35 1.93 -2.44 17.41
C VAL A 35 3.00 -2.05 18.43
N LEU A 36 3.98 -1.21 18.05
CA LEU A 36 5.04 -0.80 18.97
C LEU A 36 4.48 0.04 20.13
N PRO A 37 4.71 -0.39 21.39
CA PRO A 37 4.16 0.31 22.55
C PRO A 37 4.77 1.71 22.68
N GLY A 38 3.92 2.71 22.91
CA GLY A 38 4.34 4.10 23.08
C GLY A 38 4.56 4.88 21.78
N ILE A 39 4.39 4.26 20.61
CA ILE A 39 4.44 4.92 19.31
C ILE A 39 3.02 5.31 18.89
N GLY A 40 2.72 6.61 18.88
CA GLY A 40 1.42 7.10 18.41
C GLY A 40 1.25 6.92 16.88
N PRO A 41 0.02 6.95 16.37
CA PRO A 41 -0.27 6.77 14.94
C PRO A 41 0.46 7.78 14.04
N VAL A 42 0.74 8.98 14.55
CA VAL A 42 1.49 10.03 13.84
C VAL A 42 2.92 9.60 13.52
N ALA A 43 3.60 8.93 14.46
CA ALA A 43 4.96 8.46 14.25
C ALA A 43 5.02 7.32 13.23
N THR A 44 4.04 6.40 13.26
CA THR A 44 3.89 5.35 12.25
C THR A 44 3.69 5.91 10.85
N ILE A 45 2.80 6.90 10.70
CA ILE A 45 2.56 7.57 9.42
C ILE A 45 3.82 8.28 8.93
N ALA A 46 4.53 9.00 9.81
CA ALA A 46 5.78 9.68 9.45
C ALA A 46 6.89 8.71 9.02
N MET A 47 6.93 7.50 9.59
CA MET A 47 7.89 6.46 9.21
C MET A 47 7.53 5.76 7.90
N LEU A 48 6.24 5.58 7.60
CA LEU A 48 5.77 4.89 6.40
C LEU A 48 5.67 5.80 5.15
N LEU A 49 5.39 7.09 5.32
CA LEU A 49 5.28 8.07 4.22
C LEU A 49 6.48 8.07 3.26
N PRO A 50 7.74 8.09 3.73
CA PRO A 50 8.91 8.00 2.87
C PRO A 50 8.98 6.70 2.08
N ALA A 51 8.52 5.58 2.66
CA ALA A 51 8.48 4.30 1.98
C ALA A 51 7.40 4.30 0.87
N THR A 52 6.26 4.92 1.12
CA THR A 52 5.20 5.09 0.11
C THR A 52 5.65 5.95 -1.08
N TYR A 53 6.37 7.05 -0.84
CA TYR A 53 6.87 7.91 -1.94
C TYR A 53 7.97 7.28 -2.80
N ALA A 54 8.63 6.22 -2.31
CA ALA A 54 9.63 5.50 -3.07
C ALA A 54 9.02 4.46 -4.03
N LEU A 55 7.73 4.14 -3.90
CA LEU A 55 7.06 3.15 -4.75
C LEU A 55 6.50 3.79 -6.04
N PRO A 56 6.41 3.02 -7.13
CA PRO A 56 5.75 3.48 -8.35
C PRO A 56 4.26 3.74 -8.09
N PRO A 57 3.62 4.70 -8.82
CA PRO A 57 2.26 5.17 -8.53
C PRO A 57 1.17 4.09 -8.56
N VAL A 58 1.45 2.97 -9.23
CA VAL A 58 0.54 1.82 -9.35
C VAL A 58 0.64 0.85 -8.17
N SER A 59 1.67 1.00 -7.33
CA SER A 59 1.98 0.12 -6.19
C SER A 59 2.02 0.86 -4.86
N ALA A 60 2.08 2.20 -4.88
CA ALA A 60 2.10 3.10 -3.72
C ALA A 60 0.72 3.29 -3.07
#